data_AF-A0A660T7X3-F1
#
_entry.id   AF-A0A660T7X3-F1
#
_cell.length_a   1.000
_cell.length_b   1.000
_cell.length_c   1.000
_cell.angle_alpha   90.00
_cell.angle_beta   90.00
_cell.angle_gamma   90.00
#
_symmetry.space_group_name_H-M   'P 1'
#
loop_
_entity.id
_entity.type
_entity.pdbx_description
1 polymer ?
#
loop_
_entity_poly.entity_id
_entity_poly.type
_entity_poly.pdbx_seq_one_letter_code
_entity_poly.pdbx_strand_id
1 'polypeptide(L)'
;MMALAEKIQQYFSGLVVRKDLSKLVKGNALVPTYVLEYLLGQYCATDNEESIRTGIETVKNILREHYVNRNEAELIKSKIKEEGRHKIIDRITVSLNDRTGTYEASFSSLGIKKVIVDSEYVKEHPKLLVGGVWCILDMEYHHEDNPAHNPWYIDTLKPIQISNVDFESYMNARKKFSTGEWINLIIQSLGFNPEELGERNKLFQLVRLIPFCENNYNLIELGPKGTGKSHIFSEFSPHGILVSGGEVTLAKLFVNNSTGKLGLVGYWDVVAF
;
A
#
# COMPACT_ATOMS: atom_id res chain seq x y z
N MET A 1 2.58 -36.42 7.17
CA MET A 1 3.20 -35.11 6.88
C MET A 1 2.19 -34.04 7.19
N MET A 2 2.58 -32.98 7.90
CA MET A 2 1.72 -31.83 8.16
C MET A 2 1.41 -31.13 6.83
N ALA A 3 0.16 -30.69 6.62
CA ALA A 3 -0.20 -29.97 5.40
C ALA A 3 0.49 -28.60 5.37
N LEU A 4 0.80 -28.08 4.18
CA LEU A 4 1.49 -26.79 4.03
C LEU A 4 0.74 -25.66 4.77
N ALA A 5 -0.59 -25.64 4.69
CA ALA A 5 -1.43 -24.64 5.35
C ALA A 5 -1.29 -24.67 6.88
N GLU A 6 -1.32 -25.85 7.49
CA GLU A 6 -1.15 -26.03 8.95
C GLU A 6 0.24 -25.51 9.40
N LYS A 7 1.26 -25.83 8.61
CA LYS A 7 2.63 -25.40 8.85
C LYS A 7 2.78 -23.89 8.77
N ILE A 8 2.14 -23.26 7.78
CA ILE A 8 2.11 -21.80 7.62
C ILE A 8 1.46 -21.16 8.85
N GLN A 9 0.30 -21.65 9.29
CA GLN A 9 -0.38 -21.13 10.47
C GLN A 9 0.46 -21.31 11.74
N GLN A 10 1.17 -22.43 11.89
CA GLN A 10 2.02 -22.68 13.03
C GLN A 10 3.21 -21.70 13.13
N TYR A 11 3.91 -21.44 12.02
CA TYR A 11 5.16 -20.66 12.04
C TYR A 11 4.98 -19.18 11.69
N PHE A 12 3.85 -18.78 11.09
CA PHE A 12 3.55 -17.41 10.68
C PHE A 12 2.21 -16.91 11.25
N SER A 13 1.80 -17.42 12.42
CA SER A 13 0.58 -16.96 13.10
C SER A 13 0.56 -15.43 13.23
N GLY A 14 -0.58 -14.81 12.89
CA GLY A 14 -0.73 -13.36 12.86
C GLY A 14 -0.12 -12.63 11.65
N LEU A 15 0.61 -13.33 10.78
CA LEU A 15 1.20 -12.79 9.54
C LEU A 15 0.51 -13.35 8.29
N VAL A 16 -0.52 -14.18 8.47
CA VAL A 16 -1.23 -14.87 7.38
C VAL A 16 -2.59 -14.20 7.19
N VAL A 17 -2.88 -13.83 5.96
CA VAL A 17 -4.16 -13.27 5.54
C VAL A 17 -4.79 -14.17 4.49
N ARG A 18 -6.08 -14.45 4.67
CA ARG A 18 -6.89 -15.17 3.68
C ARG A 18 -7.19 -14.28 2.47
N LYS A 19 -6.47 -14.52 1.36
CA LYS A 19 -6.57 -13.71 0.14
C LYS A 19 -7.92 -13.78 -0.56
N ASP A 20 -8.66 -14.87 -0.40
CA ASP A 20 -10.01 -15.01 -0.95
C ASP A 20 -10.97 -13.95 -0.38
N LEU A 21 -10.74 -13.50 0.87
CA LEU A 21 -11.55 -12.48 1.52
C LEU A 21 -11.38 -11.09 0.90
N SER A 22 -10.20 -10.79 0.31
CA SER A 22 -9.94 -9.50 -0.33
C SER A 22 -10.95 -9.20 -1.45
N LYS A 23 -11.39 -10.23 -2.17
CA LYS A 23 -12.41 -10.12 -3.23
C LYS A 23 -13.80 -9.78 -2.68
N LEU A 24 -14.11 -10.26 -1.48
CA LEU A 24 -15.40 -10.03 -0.82
C LEU A 24 -15.53 -8.61 -0.26
N VAL A 25 -14.40 -7.98 0.11
CA VAL A 25 -14.38 -6.63 0.72
C VAL A 25 -14.12 -5.52 -0.29
N LYS A 26 -13.49 -5.80 -1.45
CA LYS A 26 -13.08 -4.77 -2.41
C LYS A 26 -14.24 -3.86 -2.87
N GLY A 27 -15.42 -4.43 -3.09
CA GLY A 27 -16.60 -3.68 -3.54
C GLY A 27 -16.28 -2.76 -4.72
N ASN A 28 -16.64 -1.48 -4.60
CA ASN A 28 -16.32 -0.43 -5.57
C ASN A 28 -15.07 0.40 -5.18
N ALA A 29 -14.37 0.06 -4.10
CA ALA A 29 -13.21 0.82 -3.66
C ALA A 29 -12.02 0.55 -4.60
N LEU A 30 -11.47 1.61 -5.19
CA LEU A 30 -10.30 1.55 -6.06
C LEU A 30 -9.01 1.59 -5.24
N VAL A 31 -8.93 0.71 -4.24
CA VAL A 31 -7.73 0.53 -3.41
C VAL A 31 -6.91 -0.67 -3.91
N PRO A 32 -5.57 -0.61 -3.80
CA PRO A 32 -4.72 -1.76 -4.04
C PRO A 32 -5.04 -2.93 -3.10
N THR A 33 -4.77 -4.14 -3.57
CA THR A 33 -5.01 -5.37 -2.80
C THR A 33 -4.26 -5.38 -1.47
N TYR A 34 -3.01 -4.91 -1.42
CA TYR A 34 -2.27 -4.84 -0.16
C TYR A 34 -2.95 -3.96 0.91
N VAL A 35 -3.73 -2.95 0.51
CA VAL A 35 -4.49 -2.11 1.45
C VAL A 35 -5.62 -2.92 2.09
N LEU A 36 -6.31 -3.73 1.29
CA LEU A 36 -7.35 -4.64 1.77
C LEU A 36 -6.75 -5.73 2.66
N GLU A 37 -5.61 -6.30 2.26
CA GLU A 37 -4.91 -7.32 3.04
C GLU A 37 -4.43 -6.77 4.39
N TYR A 38 -3.96 -5.52 4.44
CA TYR A 38 -3.60 -4.86 5.69
C TYR A 38 -4.80 -4.72 6.64
N LEU A 39 -5.95 -4.28 6.13
CA LEU A 39 -7.18 -4.17 6.93
C LEU A 39 -7.64 -5.57 7.39
N LEU A 40 -7.69 -6.54 6.48
CA LEU A 40 -8.06 -7.92 6.82
C LEU A 40 -7.09 -8.54 7.83
N GLY A 41 -5.79 -8.24 7.77
CA GLY A 41 -4.81 -8.69 8.75
C GLY A 41 -5.07 -8.15 10.16
N GLN A 42 -5.74 -7.01 10.30
CA GLN A 42 -6.10 -6.45 11.61
C GLN A 42 -7.36 -7.07 12.21
N TYR A 43 -8.32 -7.47 11.37
CA TYR A 43 -9.65 -7.90 11.84
C TYR A 43 -9.98 -9.38 11.57
N CYS A 44 -9.19 -10.07 10.75
CA CYS A 44 -9.41 -11.45 10.32
C CYS A 44 -8.19 -12.37 10.55
N ALA A 45 -7.28 -12.02 11.47
CA ALA A 45 -6.10 -12.83 11.82
C ALA A 45 -6.44 -14.02 12.74
N THR A 46 -7.46 -14.80 12.39
CA THR A 46 -7.93 -15.98 13.13
C THR A 46 -8.47 -17.04 12.16
N ASP A 47 -8.49 -18.30 12.58
CA ASP A 47 -9.05 -19.43 11.86
C ASP A 47 -10.53 -19.70 12.19
N ASN A 48 -11.09 -18.97 13.16
CA ASN A 48 -12.50 -19.06 13.54
C ASN A 48 -13.39 -18.38 12.47
N GLU A 49 -14.18 -19.17 11.75
CA GLU A 49 -15.09 -18.72 10.69
C GLU A 49 -16.12 -17.65 11.14
N GLU A 50 -16.61 -17.71 12.37
CA GLU A 50 -17.54 -16.71 12.89
C GLU A 50 -16.84 -15.37 13.12
N SER A 51 -15.63 -15.40 13.69
CA SER A 51 -14.79 -14.22 13.87
C SER A 51 -14.36 -13.61 12.54
N ILE A 52 -14.04 -14.46 11.55
CA ILE A 52 -13.72 -14.03 10.19
C ILE A 52 -14.92 -13.28 9.57
N ARG A 53 -16.15 -13.82 9.69
CA ARG A 53 -17.35 -13.16 9.14
C ARG A 53 -17.57 -11.79 9.75
N THR A 54 -17.46 -11.67 11.07
CA THR A 54 -17.56 -10.37 11.76
C THR A 54 -16.46 -9.42 11.28
N GLY A 55 -15.22 -9.89 11.17
CA GLY A 55 -14.09 -9.10 10.68
C GLY A 55 -14.28 -8.59 9.25
N ILE A 56 -14.86 -9.41 8.35
CA ILE A 56 -15.20 -9.01 6.97
C ILE A 56 -16.20 -7.85 6.98
N GLU A 57 -17.26 -7.95 7.78
CA GLU A 57 -18.25 -6.87 7.89
C GLU A 57 -17.65 -5.60 8.50
N THR A 58 -16.76 -5.73 9.49
CA THR A 58 -15.99 -4.58 10.01
C THR A 58 -15.16 -3.91 8.91
N VAL A 59 -14.41 -4.67 8.11
CA VAL A 59 -13.60 -4.12 7.02
C VAL A 59 -14.47 -3.46 5.95
N LYS A 60 -15.61 -4.05 5.60
CA LYS A 60 -16.57 -3.43 4.67
C LYS A 60 -17.10 -2.09 5.21
N ASN A 61 -17.43 -2.03 6.49
CA ASN A 61 -17.90 -0.79 7.12
C ASN A 61 -16.79 0.27 7.13
N ILE A 62 -15.56 -0.09 7.47
CA ILE A 62 -14.39 0.80 7.42
C ILE A 62 -14.21 1.38 6.02
N LEU A 63 -14.25 0.53 4.98
CA LEU A 63 -14.13 1.00 3.61
C LEU A 63 -15.30 1.91 3.24
N ARG A 64 -16.54 1.53 3.54
CA ARG A 64 -17.72 2.35 3.24
C ARG A 64 -17.68 3.73 3.91
N GLU A 65 -17.18 3.82 5.14
CA GLU A 65 -17.25 5.04 5.94
C GLU A 65 -16.02 5.95 5.80
N HIS A 66 -14.86 5.35 5.54
CA HIS A 66 -13.58 6.06 5.56
C HIS A 66 -12.90 6.13 4.19
N TYR A 67 -13.16 5.21 3.25
CA TYR A 67 -12.55 5.31 1.92
C TYR A 67 -13.07 6.53 1.16
N VAL A 68 -12.16 7.37 0.66
CA VAL A 68 -12.54 8.53 -0.13
C VAL A 68 -12.71 8.14 -1.59
N ASN A 69 -13.96 8.10 -2.05
CA ASN A 69 -14.26 8.07 -3.48
C ASN A 69 -14.18 9.49 -4.05
N ARG A 70 -13.44 9.69 -5.14
CA ARG A 70 -13.32 10.99 -5.83
C ARG A 70 -14.66 11.64 -6.15
N ASN A 71 -15.67 10.84 -6.51
CA ASN A 71 -16.99 11.34 -6.87
C ASN A 71 -17.80 11.83 -5.65
N GLU A 72 -17.38 11.45 -4.45
CA GLU A 72 -18.05 11.78 -3.17
C GLU A 72 -17.17 12.67 -2.29
N ALA A 73 -16.08 13.22 -2.83
CA ALA A 73 -15.09 13.99 -2.07
C ALA A 73 -15.71 15.19 -1.34
N GLU A 74 -16.64 15.92 -1.96
CA GLU A 74 -17.33 17.05 -1.33
C GLU A 74 -18.24 16.61 -0.18
N LEU A 75 -18.85 15.43 -0.27
CA LEU A 75 -19.66 14.88 0.81
C LEU A 75 -18.79 14.55 2.03
N ILE A 76 -17.61 13.96 1.81
CA ILE A 76 -16.66 13.68 2.89
C ILE A 76 -16.09 14.98 3.48
N LYS A 77 -15.78 15.99 2.66
CA LYS A 77 -15.37 17.31 3.17
C LYS A 77 -16.45 17.94 4.06
N SER A 78 -17.70 17.88 3.63
CA SER A 78 -18.84 18.34 4.44
C SER A 78 -18.91 17.57 5.75
N LYS A 79 -18.76 16.25 5.71
CA LYS A 79 -18.77 15.41 6.92
C LYS A 79 -17.66 15.80 7.90
N ILE A 80 -16.42 15.94 7.44
CA ILE A 80 -15.29 16.38 8.28
C ILE A 80 -15.59 17.75 8.90
N LYS A 81 -16.17 18.69 8.13
CA LYS A 81 -16.52 20.02 8.62
C LYS A 81 -17.61 19.98 9.71
N GLU A 82 -18.70 19.25 9.48
CA GLU A 82 -19.82 19.22 10.42
C GLU A 82 -19.52 18.40 11.68
N GLU A 83 -18.73 17.33 11.56
CA GLU A 83 -18.32 16.49 12.70
C GLU A 83 -17.05 17.01 13.39
N GLY A 84 -16.35 17.99 12.80
CA GLY A 84 -15.07 18.55 13.26
C GLY A 84 -13.87 17.64 13.00
N ARG A 85 -14.04 16.33 13.12
CA ARG A 85 -13.02 15.30 12.86
C ARG A 85 -13.64 14.08 12.19
N HIS A 86 -13.01 13.56 11.15
CA HIS A 86 -13.43 12.29 10.54
C HIS A 86 -12.23 11.50 10.00
N LYS A 87 -12.29 10.18 10.16
CA LYS A 87 -11.25 9.26 9.68
C LYS A 87 -11.44 8.99 8.20
N ILE A 88 -10.35 9.00 7.44
CA ILE A 88 -10.35 8.72 6.00
C ILE A 88 -9.23 7.74 5.59
N ILE A 89 -9.42 7.12 4.42
CA ILE A 89 -8.42 6.32 3.70
C ILE A 89 -8.22 6.96 2.33
N ASP A 90 -7.03 7.50 2.09
CA ASP A 90 -6.66 8.17 0.84
C ASP A 90 -5.17 7.95 0.54
N ARG A 91 -4.77 8.14 -0.71
CA ARG A 91 -3.37 8.20 -1.14
C ARG A 91 -2.88 9.64 -1.06
N ILE A 92 -1.86 9.87 -0.24
CA ILE A 92 -1.31 11.20 0.01
C ILE A 92 0.09 11.33 -0.57
N THR A 93 0.43 12.51 -1.07
CA THR A 93 1.81 12.89 -1.46
C THR A 93 2.19 14.16 -0.73
N VAL A 94 3.42 14.26 -0.24
CA VAL A 94 3.94 15.41 0.49
C VAL A 94 5.00 16.11 -0.35
N SER A 95 5.12 17.42 -0.20
CA SER A 95 6.17 18.22 -0.82
C SER A 95 6.66 19.32 0.11
N LEU A 96 7.95 19.63 0.07
CA LEU A 96 8.48 20.81 0.76
C LEU A 96 8.09 22.08 0.01
N ASN A 97 7.45 23.01 0.70
CA ASN A 97 7.25 24.39 0.27
C ASN A 97 8.47 25.22 0.68
N ASP A 98 9.34 25.51 -0.28
CA ASP A 98 10.61 26.20 -0.05
C ASP A 98 10.44 27.67 0.41
N ARG A 99 9.24 28.26 0.23
CA ARG A 99 8.97 29.65 0.64
C ARG A 99 8.60 29.76 2.11
N THR A 100 7.84 28.79 2.61
CA THR A 100 7.35 28.76 4.00
C THR A 100 8.18 27.84 4.88
N GLY A 101 9.00 26.96 4.29
CA GLY A 101 9.77 25.94 5.00
C GLY A 101 8.91 24.79 5.55
N THR A 102 7.66 24.66 5.09
CA THR A 102 6.70 23.67 5.59
C THR A 102 6.55 22.48 4.64
N TYR A 103 6.27 21.30 5.19
CA TYR A 103 5.83 20.15 4.41
C TYR A 103 4.33 20.22 4.18
N GLU A 104 3.92 20.01 2.92
CA GLU A 104 2.54 20.16 2.47
C GLU A 104 2.05 18.89 1.76
N ALA A 105 0.98 18.29 2.28
CA ALA A 105 0.28 17.16 1.69
C ALA A 105 -0.72 17.57 0.60
N SER A 106 -0.87 16.66 -0.37
CA SER A 106 -1.87 16.64 -1.41
C SER A 106 -2.57 15.28 -1.43
N PHE A 107 -3.90 15.31 -1.42
CA PHE A 107 -4.75 14.14 -1.31
C PHE A 107 -5.27 13.72 -2.69
N SER A 108 -5.12 12.44 -3.04
CA SER A 108 -5.43 11.95 -4.38
C SER A 108 -6.92 11.83 -4.66
N SER A 109 -7.72 11.50 -3.65
CA SER A 109 -9.17 11.33 -3.78
C SER A 109 -9.96 12.46 -3.18
N LEU A 110 -9.61 12.94 -1.97
CA LEU A 110 -10.26 14.06 -1.32
C LEU A 110 -9.99 15.38 -2.05
N GLY A 111 -8.86 15.47 -2.77
CA GLY A 111 -8.53 16.60 -3.64
C GLY A 111 -8.10 17.88 -2.92
N ILE A 112 -7.95 17.85 -1.59
CA ILE A 112 -7.36 18.96 -0.84
C ILE A 112 -5.84 18.98 -1.01
N LYS A 113 -5.25 20.17 -0.95
CA LYS A 113 -3.82 20.41 -1.17
C LYS A 113 -3.30 21.41 -0.15
N LYS A 114 -1.97 21.48 -0.04
CA LYS A 114 -1.25 22.41 0.85
C LYS A 114 -1.54 22.19 2.34
N VAL A 115 -1.93 20.98 2.71
CA VAL A 115 -2.26 20.63 4.11
C VAL A 115 -0.94 20.45 4.85
N ILE A 116 -0.70 21.19 5.93
CA ILE A 116 0.59 21.13 6.62
C ILE A 116 0.74 19.75 7.27
N VAL A 117 1.93 19.18 7.14
CA VAL A 117 2.31 17.89 7.73
C VAL A 117 3.48 18.10 8.67
N ASP A 118 3.45 17.43 9.82
CA ASP A 118 4.60 17.41 10.73
C ASP A 118 5.84 16.82 10.01
N SER A 119 6.98 17.48 10.20
CA SER A 119 8.28 17.01 9.69
C SER A 119 8.63 15.60 10.17
N GLU A 120 8.15 15.17 11.34
CA GLU A 120 8.44 13.84 11.89
C GLU A 120 7.84 12.74 11.02
N TYR A 121 6.60 12.89 10.56
CA TYR A 121 5.99 11.95 9.61
C TYR A 121 6.80 11.82 8.31
N VAL A 122 7.39 12.92 7.85
CA VAL A 122 8.20 12.91 6.62
C VAL A 122 9.54 12.22 6.84
N LYS A 123 10.18 12.40 8.00
CA LYS A 123 11.42 11.70 8.36
C LYS A 123 11.20 10.20 8.53
N GLU A 124 10.12 9.83 9.24
CA GLU A 124 9.76 8.43 9.47
C GLU A 124 9.30 7.74 8.19
N HIS A 125 8.63 8.48 7.29
CA HIS A 125 8.07 7.94 6.04
C HIS A 125 8.49 8.74 4.79
N PRO A 126 9.77 8.68 4.36
CA PRO A 126 10.28 9.46 3.23
C PRO A 126 9.54 9.23 1.90
N LYS A 127 8.92 8.06 1.72
CA LYS A 127 8.09 7.72 0.54
C LYS A 127 6.91 8.66 0.33
N LEU A 128 6.47 9.37 1.38
CA LEU A 128 5.48 10.43 1.24
C LEU A 128 5.92 11.51 0.24
N LEU A 129 7.21 11.78 0.09
CA LEU A 129 7.75 12.84 -0.78
C LEU A 129 7.69 12.54 -2.29
N VAL A 130 7.28 11.33 -2.66
CA VAL A 130 7.60 10.76 -3.97
C VAL A 130 6.62 9.66 -4.31
N GLY A 131 5.70 9.95 -5.21
CA GLY A 131 4.77 8.95 -5.73
C GLY A 131 3.58 8.63 -4.81
N GLY A 132 3.61 9.08 -3.56
CA GLY A 132 2.47 9.06 -2.66
C GLY A 132 2.10 7.69 -2.09
N VAL A 133 1.65 7.68 -0.85
CA VAL A 133 1.43 6.48 -0.03
C VAL A 133 -0.02 6.42 0.39
N TRP A 134 -0.60 5.21 0.43
CA TRP A 134 -1.93 5.01 1.02
C TRP A 134 -1.85 5.14 2.53
N CYS A 135 -2.71 5.95 3.11
CA CYS A 135 -2.71 6.25 4.53
C CYS A 135 -4.14 6.16 5.09
N ILE A 136 -4.22 5.76 6.35
CA ILE A 136 -5.38 5.99 7.21
C ILE A 136 -5.08 7.29 7.96
N LEU A 137 -5.97 8.28 7.85
CA LEU A 137 -5.78 9.59 8.47
C LEU A 137 -6.98 9.97 9.32
N ASP A 138 -6.73 10.73 10.38
CA ASP A 138 -7.77 11.55 11.01
C ASP A 138 -7.65 12.97 10.52
N MET A 139 -8.69 13.44 9.82
CA MET A 139 -8.75 14.79 9.26
C MET A 139 -9.60 15.67 10.15
N GLU A 140 -9.18 16.91 10.31
CA GLU A 140 -9.93 17.95 10.99
C GLU A 140 -10.13 19.17 10.08
N TYR A 141 -11.22 19.90 10.33
CA TYR A 141 -11.51 21.15 9.65
C TYR A 141 -11.76 22.24 10.68
N HIS A 142 -10.90 23.26 10.67
CA HIS A 142 -10.99 24.38 11.59
C HIS A 142 -11.27 25.64 10.76
N HIS A 143 -12.40 26.29 11.00
CA HIS A 143 -12.71 27.53 10.30
C HIS A 143 -11.73 28.63 10.73
N GLU A 144 -11.06 29.25 9.77
CA GLU A 144 -10.15 30.36 10.00
C GLU A 144 -10.59 31.59 9.23
N ASP A 145 -10.59 32.75 9.90
CA ASP A 145 -10.98 34.03 9.31
C ASP A 145 -9.95 34.56 8.30
N ASN A 146 -8.71 34.05 8.36
CA ASN A 146 -7.64 34.44 7.44
C ASN A 146 -7.61 33.50 6.22
N PRO A 147 -7.97 33.97 5.01
CA PRO A 147 -7.99 33.15 3.80
C PRO A 147 -6.61 32.62 3.37
N ALA A 148 -5.52 33.15 3.95
CA ALA A 148 -4.16 32.67 3.68
C ALA A 148 -3.85 31.32 4.33
N HIS A 149 -4.61 30.93 5.36
CA HIS A 149 -4.40 29.69 6.09
C HIS A 149 -5.22 28.55 5.49
N ASN A 150 -4.66 27.35 5.55
CA ASN A 150 -5.35 26.15 5.13
C ASN A 150 -6.20 25.62 6.30
N PRO A 151 -7.53 25.57 6.19
CA PRO A 151 -8.39 25.15 7.30
C PRO A 151 -8.36 23.63 7.56
N TRP A 152 -7.65 22.86 6.72
CA TRP A 152 -7.54 21.42 6.84
C TRP A 152 -6.31 21.03 7.65
N TYR A 153 -6.52 20.12 8.60
CA TYR A 153 -5.49 19.63 9.50
C TYR A 153 -5.45 18.10 9.50
N ILE A 154 -4.24 17.54 9.61
CA ILE A 154 -4.03 16.11 9.80
C ILE A 154 -3.71 15.90 11.28
N ASP A 155 -4.63 15.30 12.03
CA ASP A 155 -4.40 14.96 13.44
C ASP A 155 -3.53 13.70 13.56
N THR A 156 -3.88 12.65 12.81
CA THR A 156 -3.06 11.44 12.72
C THR A 156 -2.83 11.03 11.27
N LEU A 157 -1.61 10.56 10.99
CA LEU A 157 -1.22 10.02 9.69
C LEU A 157 -0.60 8.64 9.91
N LYS A 158 -1.28 7.59 9.44
CA LYS A 158 -0.76 6.23 9.50
C LYS A 158 -0.63 5.64 8.10
N PRO A 159 0.59 5.53 7.54
CA PRO A 159 0.80 4.81 6.30
C PRO A 159 0.35 3.36 6.39
N ILE A 160 -0.27 2.87 5.32
CA ILE A 160 -0.65 1.47 5.16
C ILE A 160 0.57 0.73 4.63
N GLN A 161 1.40 0.30 5.57
CA GLN A 161 2.66 -0.40 5.33
C GLN A 161 2.82 -1.54 6.34
N ILE A 162 3.74 -2.46 6.04
CA ILE A 162 4.15 -3.47 7.00
C ILE A 162 4.98 -2.76 8.07
N SER A 163 4.49 -2.74 9.30
CA SER A 163 5.03 -1.92 10.38
C SER A 163 6.37 -2.42 10.92
N ASN A 164 6.65 -3.72 10.86
CA ASN A 164 7.94 -4.27 11.26
C ASN A 164 8.19 -5.64 10.59
N VAL A 165 9.43 -5.88 10.14
CA VAL A 165 9.85 -7.16 9.57
C VAL A 165 10.95 -7.75 10.44
N ASP A 166 10.62 -8.83 11.16
CA ASP A 166 11.59 -9.59 11.96
C ASP A 166 12.32 -10.62 11.09
N PHE A 167 13.42 -10.18 10.46
CA PHE A 167 14.20 -11.01 9.55
C PHE A 167 14.70 -12.32 10.18
N GLU A 168 15.11 -12.28 11.45
CA GLU A 168 15.60 -13.46 12.17
C GLU A 168 14.50 -14.51 12.36
N SER A 169 13.28 -14.06 12.69
CA SER A 169 12.12 -14.93 12.77
C SER A 169 11.83 -15.60 11.42
N TYR A 170 11.84 -14.85 10.32
CA TYR A 170 11.67 -15.41 8.97
C TYR A 170 12.75 -16.44 8.61
N MET A 171 14.02 -16.18 8.92
CA MET A 171 15.10 -17.13 8.68
C MET A 171 14.93 -18.42 9.49
N ASN A 172 14.52 -18.33 10.76
CA ASN A 172 14.31 -19.49 11.60
C ASN A 172 13.09 -20.30 11.17
N ALA A 173 12.00 -19.63 10.78
CA ALA A 173 10.83 -20.27 10.18
C ALA A 173 11.19 -20.97 8.86
N ARG A 174 11.95 -20.32 7.96
CA ARG A 174 12.40 -20.89 6.67
C ARG A 174 13.08 -22.25 6.83
N LYS A 175 13.89 -22.45 7.88
CA LYS A 175 14.58 -23.73 8.16
C LYS A 175 13.61 -24.89 8.39
N LYS A 176 12.35 -24.61 8.73
CA LYS A 176 11.31 -25.62 8.95
C LYS A 176 10.67 -26.09 7.65
N PHE A 177 10.84 -25.37 6.53
CA PHE A 177 10.24 -25.69 5.23
C PHE A 177 11.27 -26.32 4.28
N SER A 178 10.84 -27.27 3.46
CA SER A 178 11.59 -27.69 2.29
C SER A 178 11.59 -26.57 1.24
N THR A 179 12.50 -26.65 0.26
CA THR A 179 12.53 -25.66 -0.83
C THR A 179 11.23 -25.64 -1.63
N GLY A 180 10.63 -26.81 -1.92
CA GLY A 180 9.36 -26.88 -2.65
C GLY A 180 8.19 -26.28 -1.85
N GLU A 181 8.10 -26.57 -0.55
CA GLU A 181 7.10 -25.95 0.33
C GLU A 181 7.27 -24.43 0.40
N TRP A 182 8.51 -23.95 0.48
CA TRP A 182 8.80 -22.52 0.54
C TRP A 182 8.42 -21.80 -0.75
N ILE A 183 8.74 -22.40 -1.91
CA ILE A 183 8.30 -21.87 -3.20
C ILE A 183 6.77 -21.82 -3.25
N ASN A 184 6.08 -22.89 -2.86
CA ASN A 184 4.62 -22.92 -2.85
C ASN A 184 4.02 -21.85 -1.93
N LEU A 185 4.61 -21.62 -0.76
CA LEU A 185 4.22 -20.53 0.14
C LEU A 185 4.35 -19.16 -0.56
N ILE A 186 5.50 -18.85 -1.17
CA ILE A 186 5.67 -17.56 -1.88
C ILE A 186 4.64 -17.41 -3.02
N ILE A 187 4.41 -18.47 -3.79
CA ILE A 187 3.42 -18.47 -4.87
C ILE A 187 2.00 -18.19 -4.34
N GLN A 188 1.62 -18.80 -3.21
CA GLN A 188 0.36 -18.49 -2.53
C GLN A 188 0.32 -17.03 -2.03
N SER A 189 1.43 -16.51 -1.51
CA SER A 189 1.56 -15.10 -1.11
C SER A 189 1.43 -14.13 -2.28
N LEU A 190 1.71 -14.55 -3.51
CA LEU A 190 1.44 -13.77 -4.72
C LEU A 190 -0.03 -13.87 -5.19
N GLY A 191 -0.83 -14.73 -4.56
CA GLY A 191 -2.24 -14.95 -4.90
C GLY A 191 -2.48 -16.03 -5.95
N PHE A 192 -1.48 -16.87 -6.26
CA PHE A 192 -1.63 -18.00 -7.18
C PHE A 192 -1.84 -19.31 -6.45
N ASN A 193 -2.59 -20.24 -7.06
CA ASN A 193 -2.63 -21.63 -6.60
C ASN A 193 -1.37 -22.37 -7.09
N PRO A 194 -0.47 -22.84 -6.20
CA PRO A 194 0.74 -23.54 -6.60
C PRO A 194 0.48 -24.91 -7.25
N GLU A 195 -0.68 -25.52 -7.05
CA GLU A 195 -1.01 -26.83 -7.66
C GLU A 195 -1.35 -26.69 -9.15
N GLU A 196 -1.84 -25.52 -9.57
CA GLU A 196 -2.18 -25.18 -10.95
C GLU A 196 -0.97 -24.73 -11.79
N LEU A 197 0.21 -24.60 -11.15
CA LEU A 197 1.43 -24.12 -11.80
C LEU A 197 2.49 -25.21 -11.88
N GLY A 198 2.97 -25.49 -13.09
CA GLY A 198 4.19 -26.26 -13.28
C GLY A 198 5.42 -25.55 -12.70
N GLU A 199 6.49 -26.30 -12.42
CA GLU A 199 7.70 -25.78 -11.76
C GLU A 199 8.29 -24.55 -12.46
N ARG A 200 8.39 -24.61 -13.80
CA ARG A 200 8.91 -23.49 -14.60
C ARG A 200 8.08 -22.20 -14.43
N ASN A 201 6.76 -22.33 -14.34
CA ASN A 201 5.88 -21.17 -14.16
C ASN A 201 6.02 -20.56 -12.77
N LYS A 202 6.26 -21.39 -11.74
CA LYS A 202 6.58 -20.90 -10.40
C LYS A 202 7.87 -20.08 -10.41
N LEU A 203 8.92 -20.57 -11.08
CA LEU A 203 10.17 -19.84 -11.23
C LEU A 203 9.97 -18.49 -11.93
N PHE A 204 9.14 -18.41 -12.97
CA PHE A 204 8.83 -17.12 -13.60
C PHE A 204 8.14 -16.13 -12.65
N GLN A 205 7.23 -16.59 -11.79
CA GLN A 205 6.63 -15.72 -10.77
C GLN A 205 7.66 -15.24 -9.74
N LEU A 206 8.62 -16.09 -9.36
CA LEU A 206 9.71 -15.71 -8.45
C LEU A 206 10.68 -14.71 -9.09
N VAL A 207 10.97 -14.83 -10.40
CA VAL A 207 11.83 -13.86 -11.11
C VAL A 207 11.25 -12.44 -11.05
N ARG A 208 9.91 -12.31 -11.10
CA ARG A 208 9.23 -11.01 -10.94
C ARG A 208 9.45 -10.36 -9.58
N LEU A 209 9.88 -11.13 -8.57
CA LEU A 209 10.18 -10.62 -7.23
C LEU A 209 11.61 -10.17 -7.04
N ILE A 210 12.55 -10.58 -7.91
CA ILE A 210 13.97 -10.22 -7.80
C ILE A 210 14.18 -8.69 -7.72
N PRO A 211 13.48 -7.83 -8.49
CA PRO A 211 13.62 -6.38 -8.36
C PRO A 211 13.36 -5.86 -6.93
N PHE A 212 12.51 -6.52 -6.15
CA PHE A 212 12.23 -6.13 -4.76
C PHE A 212 13.30 -6.56 -3.77
N CYS A 213 14.21 -7.46 -4.17
CA CYS A 213 15.22 -8.05 -3.29
C CYS A 213 16.64 -7.62 -3.65
N GLU A 214 16.90 -7.32 -4.93
CA GLU A 214 18.22 -7.05 -5.46
C GLU A 214 18.34 -5.61 -5.96
N ASN A 215 19.31 -4.89 -5.41
CA ASN A 215 19.61 -3.52 -5.84
C ASN A 215 20.12 -3.52 -7.29
N ASN A 216 19.70 -2.51 -8.06
CA ASN A 216 20.10 -2.32 -9.46
C ASN A 216 19.76 -3.50 -10.40
N TYR A 217 18.76 -4.31 -10.05
CA TYR A 217 18.27 -5.38 -10.91
C TYR A 217 17.20 -4.86 -11.88
N ASN A 218 17.49 -4.93 -13.18
CA ASN A 218 16.55 -4.51 -14.23
C ASN A 218 15.92 -5.74 -14.89
N LEU A 219 14.59 -5.80 -14.90
CA LEU A 219 13.81 -6.89 -15.49
C LEU A 219 12.96 -6.38 -16.65
N ILE A 220 13.01 -7.08 -17.79
CA ILE A 220 12.10 -6.83 -18.92
C ILE A 220 11.24 -8.08 -19.11
N GLU A 221 9.92 -7.91 -18.99
CA GLU A 221 8.96 -8.97 -19.27
C GLU A 221 8.10 -8.61 -20.48
N LEU A 222 8.22 -9.41 -21.54
CA LEU A 222 7.40 -9.29 -22.74
C LEU A 222 6.30 -10.36 -22.73
N GLY A 223 5.04 -9.95 -22.86
CA GLY A 223 3.94 -10.89 -22.96
C GLY A 223 2.60 -10.23 -23.31
N PRO A 224 1.60 -11.01 -23.71
CA PRO A 224 0.27 -10.52 -24.10
C PRO A 224 -0.41 -9.67 -23.03
N LYS A 225 -1.39 -8.84 -23.41
CA LYS A 225 -2.22 -8.10 -22.45
C LYS A 225 -2.97 -9.07 -21.53
N GLY A 226 -3.18 -8.68 -20.27
CA GLY A 226 -3.95 -9.48 -19.30
C GLY A 226 -3.16 -10.56 -18.54
N THR A 227 -1.85 -10.70 -18.74
CA THR A 227 -1.02 -11.71 -18.04
C THR A 227 -0.55 -11.29 -16.63
N GLY A 228 -1.17 -10.27 -16.05
CA GLY A 228 -0.88 -9.80 -14.69
C GLY A 228 0.50 -9.13 -14.49
N LYS A 229 1.21 -8.75 -15.57
CA LYS A 229 2.57 -8.18 -15.49
C LYS A 229 2.67 -6.97 -14.56
N SER A 230 1.72 -6.04 -14.68
CA SER A 230 1.70 -4.82 -13.90
C SER A 230 1.16 -5.03 -12.48
N HIS A 231 0.44 -6.13 -12.23
CA HIS A 231 -0.26 -6.40 -10.97
C HIS A 231 0.72 -6.44 -9.79
N ILE A 232 1.89 -7.05 -9.95
CA ILE A 232 2.87 -7.21 -8.87
C ILE A 232 3.46 -5.87 -8.41
N PHE A 233 3.51 -4.87 -9.30
CA PHE A 233 4.11 -3.57 -9.02
C PHE A 233 3.10 -2.54 -8.48
N SER A 234 1.80 -2.79 -8.60
CA SER A 234 0.75 -1.87 -8.14
C SER A 234 -0.11 -2.39 -6.98
N GLU A 235 -0.34 -3.70 -6.92
CA GLU A 235 -1.33 -4.29 -5.98
C GLU A 235 -0.69 -5.10 -4.86
N PHE A 236 0.50 -5.67 -5.08
CA PHE A 236 1.10 -6.66 -4.16
C PHE A 236 1.84 -6.00 -3.00
N SER A 237 2.51 -4.87 -3.24
CA SER A 237 3.43 -4.29 -2.26
C SER A 237 3.40 -2.77 -2.28
N PRO A 238 3.49 -2.10 -1.11
CA PRO A 238 3.68 -0.65 -1.02
C PRO A 238 5.10 -0.19 -1.40
N HIS A 239 5.97 -1.12 -1.79
CA HIS A 239 7.36 -0.86 -2.18
C HIS A 239 7.55 -0.67 -3.69
N GLY A 240 6.53 -1.01 -4.49
CA GLY A 240 6.54 -0.83 -5.94
C GLY A 240 5.68 0.35 -6.37
N ILE A 241 6.10 1.02 -7.45
CA ILE A 241 5.27 1.99 -8.16
C ILE A 241 5.20 1.62 -9.65
N LEU A 242 3.97 1.53 -10.16
CA LEU A 242 3.70 1.44 -11.59
C LEU A 242 3.46 2.83 -12.16
N VAL A 243 4.22 3.19 -13.19
CA VAL A 243 4.15 4.49 -13.85
C VAL A 243 3.70 4.31 -15.28
N SER A 244 2.63 4.99 -15.68
CA SER A 244 2.16 4.95 -17.07
C SER A 244 3.20 5.62 -17.99
N GLY A 245 3.57 4.95 -19.08
CA GLY A 245 4.62 5.38 -20.01
C GLY A 245 4.42 6.76 -20.67
N GLY A 246 3.22 7.34 -20.59
CA GLY A 246 2.93 8.69 -21.09
C GLY A 246 3.05 9.83 -20.06
N GLU A 247 3.17 9.52 -18.77
CA GLU A 247 3.07 10.52 -17.68
C GLU A 247 4.40 10.83 -16.98
N VAL A 248 5.46 10.08 -17.31
CA VAL A 248 6.77 10.20 -16.67
C VAL A 248 7.72 11.04 -17.51
N THR A 249 8.33 12.03 -16.86
CA THR A 249 9.42 12.82 -17.43
C THR A 249 10.74 12.37 -16.80
N LEU A 250 11.87 12.61 -17.47
CA LEU A 250 13.20 12.34 -16.90
C LEU A 250 13.38 12.99 -15.52
N ALA A 251 12.85 14.21 -15.35
CA ALA A 251 12.90 14.94 -14.09
C ALA A 251 12.10 14.26 -12.97
N LYS A 252 10.95 13.63 -13.29
CA LYS A 252 10.17 12.85 -12.32
C LYS A 252 10.82 11.51 -11.99
N LEU A 253 11.54 10.91 -12.94
CA LEU A 253 12.14 9.59 -12.75
C LEU A 253 13.45 9.65 -11.96
N PHE A 254 14.34 10.59 -12.31
CA PHE A 254 15.70 10.65 -11.78
C PHE A 254 15.96 11.84 -10.85
N VAL A 255 16.17 13.01 -11.43
CA VAL A 255 16.40 14.24 -10.67
C VAL A 255 15.89 15.41 -11.48
N ASN A 256 15.18 16.32 -10.81
CA ASN A 256 14.82 17.58 -11.40
C ASN A 256 16.00 18.55 -11.25
N ASN A 257 16.74 18.80 -12.34
CA ASN A 257 17.91 19.68 -12.33
C ASN A 257 17.61 21.13 -11.92
N SER A 258 16.37 21.59 -12.08
CA SER A 258 15.99 22.96 -11.68
C SER A 258 15.76 23.10 -10.19
N THR A 259 15.35 22.02 -9.50
CA THR A 259 15.02 22.05 -8.07
C THR A 259 15.94 21.18 -7.21
N GLY A 260 16.80 20.36 -7.81
CA GLY A 260 17.62 19.36 -7.14
C GLY A 260 16.84 18.19 -6.54
N LYS A 261 15.51 18.13 -6.71
CA LYS A 261 14.67 17.10 -6.09
C LYS A 261 14.89 15.75 -6.79
N LEU A 262 15.23 14.74 -6.00
CA LEU A 262 15.28 13.34 -6.42
C LEU A 262 13.89 12.87 -6.91
N GLY A 263 13.90 12.08 -7.98
CA GLY A 263 12.73 11.48 -8.61
C GLY A 263 12.43 10.09 -8.05
N LEU A 264 11.51 9.37 -8.71
CA LEU A 264 10.98 8.08 -8.24
C LEU A 264 12.07 7.04 -7.94
N VAL A 265 13.12 6.94 -8.77
CA VAL A 265 14.22 5.97 -8.58
C VAL A 265 15.01 6.24 -7.29
N GLY A 266 15.00 7.46 -6.76
CA GLY A 266 15.71 7.81 -5.54
C GLY A 266 15.03 7.36 -4.25
N TYR A 267 13.78 6.89 -4.31
CA TYR A 267 12.98 6.63 -3.10
C TYR A 267 12.09 5.39 -3.15
N TRP A 268 11.75 4.91 -4.35
CA TRP A 268 11.00 3.65 -4.51
C TRP A 268 11.97 2.50 -4.65
N ASP A 269 11.65 1.37 -4.00
CA ASP A 269 12.45 0.16 -4.10
C ASP A 269 12.35 -0.43 -5.52
N VAL A 270 11.15 -0.37 -6.12
CA VAL A 270 10.91 -0.83 -7.49
C VAL A 270 10.07 0.17 -8.27
N VAL A 271 10.55 0.56 -9.45
CA VAL A 271 9.81 1.38 -10.42
C VAL A 271 9.54 0.54 -11.67
N ALA A 272 8.26 0.42 -12.04
CA ALA A 272 7.81 -0.33 -13.21
C ALA A 272 7.04 0.56 -14.20
N PHE A 273 7.01 0.14 -15.47
CA PHE A 273 6.40 0.86 -16.59
C PHE A 273 5.35 0.00 -17.32
#